data_AF-A0AAW1Z651-F1
#
_entry.id   AF-A0AAW1Z651-F1
#
_cell.length_a   1.000
_cell.length_b   1.000
_cell.length_c   1.000
_cell.angle_alpha   90.00
_cell.angle_beta   90.00
_cell.angle_gamma   90.00
#
_symmetry.space_group_name_H-M   'P 1'
#
loop_
_entity.id
_entity.type
_entity.pdbx_description
1 polymer ?
#
loop_
_entity_poly.entity_id
_entity_poly.type
_entity_poly.pdbx_seq_one_letter_code
_entity_poly.pdbx_strand_id
1 'polypeptide(L)'
;MRTVLRLKRLMPEVMWTVWGNRSCSNSSIRRLESNTSILKHLISKITATGPISVAEYMREALTNPVSGYYVKNDMLGAGGDFITSPEISQIFGELLGVWCVSEWMAAGKSSVFQLVELGPGRGSLASDILRVFSQLKAVLGETDISVHLVEVSPKLSQLQAKCLTGDQTWTCNDDQPVYRSGTTCTGLPIYWYHRIEDVPRGFSVFLAHEFFDALPIHKFQRTEKGWREVMVDIDPESPEKLRFVVSHSPTLASSMLIQGFKGHQLHNVLEAPGMADLTADVDFSYLRKITGNQVTCLGPITQRSFLKNMGIDSRLQVLLRSCHDPSTRAQLINSYDMLINPEKMGHRFQFFSVLSRGRLAQRKGMQKDTAPLPVAGFAELNVQ
;
A
#
# COMPACT_ATOMS: atom_id res chain seq x y z
N MET A 1 6.42 -8.10 -16.77
CA MET A 1 6.16 -6.72 -16.35
C MET A 1 7.50 -6.07 -16.06
N ARG A 2 7.74 -4.80 -16.40
CA ARG A 2 9.01 -4.12 -16.04
C ARG A 2 8.91 -3.70 -14.58
N THR A 3 9.91 -3.98 -13.75
CA THR A 3 10.03 -3.36 -12.42
C THR A 3 10.86 -2.09 -12.57
N VAL A 4 10.22 -0.93 -12.66
CA VAL A 4 10.90 0.36 -12.68
C VAL A 4 10.91 0.91 -11.26
N LEU A 5 12.09 1.12 -10.69
CA LEU A 5 12.24 1.89 -9.45
C LEU A 5 12.03 3.37 -9.78
N ARG A 6 11.09 4.03 -9.12
CA ARG A 6 10.74 5.43 -9.34
C ARG A 6 10.78 6.19 -8.02
N LEU A 7 11.24 7.43 -8.09
CA LEU A 7 10.91 8.44 -7.09
C LEU A 7 9.44 8.83 -7.33
N LYS A 8 8.57 8.65 -6.34
CA LYS A 8 7.27 9.34 -6.39
C LYS A 8 7.57 10.82 -6.12
N ARG A 9 7.40 11.67 -7.13
CA ARG A 9 7.25 13.13 -7.00
C ARG A 9 6.16 13.50 -7.99
N LEU A 10 5.06 14.10 -7.53
CA LEU A 10 4.05 14.60 -8.48
C LEU A 10 4.48 15.93 -9.10
N MET A 11 3.97 16.11 -10.32
CA MET A 11 4.15 17.19 -11.29
C MET A 11 3.83 18.59 -10.72
N PRO A 12 4.20 19.69 -11.41
CA PRO A 12 4.33 21.02 -10.82
C PRO A 12 3.01 21.60 -10.32
N GLU A 13 3.15 22.43 -9.29
CA GLU A 13 2.15 23.14 -8.48
C GLU A 13 0.80 23.40 -9.16
N VAL A 14 -0.26 22.82 -8.60
CA VAL A 14 -1.58 23.46 -8.58
C VAL A 14 -1.57 24.36 -7.35
N MET A 15 -1.43 25.67 -7.58
CA MET A 15 -1.45 26.70 -6.54
C MET A 15 -2.76 26.62 -5.73
N TRP A 16 -2.63 26.24 -4.46
CA TRP A 16 -3.65 26.49 -3.45
C TRP A 16 -3.23 27.71 -2.63
N THR A 17 -3.88 28.84 -2.85
CA THR A 17 -3.63 30.07 -2.10
C THR A 17 -4.29 29.99 -0.73
N VAL A 18 -3.51 29.95 0.35
CA VAL A 18 -3.99 30.19 1.72
C VAL A 18 -3.16 31.31 2.35
N TRP A 19 -3.86 32.32 2.87
CA TRP A 19 -3.30 33.57 3.41
C TRP A 19 -3.07 33.52 4.93
N GLY A 20 -1.94 34.10 5.37
CA GLY A 20 -1.69 34.69 6.71
C GLY A 20 -1.26 33.71 7.82
N ASN A 21 -0.29 33.97 8.69
CA ASN A 21 0.42 35.20 9.06
C ASN A 21 1.76 34.90 9.79
N ARG A 22 2.65 35.90 9.80
CA ARG A 22 4.00 36.05 10.43
C ARG A 22 4.04 35.73 11.94
N SER A 23 5.15 35.52 12.67
CA SER A 23 6.60 35.33 12.52
C SER A 23 7.15 35.13 13.96
N CYS A 24 8.26 34.41 14.16
CA CYS A 24 9.40 34.85 14.98
C CYS A 24 10.50 33.78 15.06
N SER A 25 11.73 34.25 14.96
CA SER A 25 12.99 33.53 14.81
C SER A 25 13.60 33.07 16.14
N ASN A 26 14.17 31.86 16.14
CA ASN A 26 15.28 31.50 17.02
C ASN A 26 16.28 30.63 16.22
N SER A 27 17.27 31.29 15.62
CA SER A 27 18.23 30.74 14.64
C SER A 27 19.44 30.05 15.26
N SER A 28 19.49 29.90 16.59
CA SER A 28 20.66 29.39 17.32
C SER A 28 20.48 27.99 17.92
N ILE A 29 19.25 27.44 17.95
CA ILE A 29 18.98 26.08 18.48
C ILE A 29 18.86 25.02 17.36
N ARG A 30 18.57 25.43 16.11
CA ARG A 30 18.40 24.51 14.96
C ARG A 30 19.69 23.91 14.38
N ARG A 31 20.88 24.34 14.83
CA ARG A 31 22.14 23.99 14.18
C ARG A 31 22.77 22.67 14.67
N LEU A 32 22.20 22.02 15.69
CA LEU A 32 22.71 20.78 16.28
C LEU A 32 21.94 19.50 15.90
N GLU A 33 20.84 19.59 15.15
CA GLU A 33 19.99 18.43 14.80
C GLU A 33 20.29 17.78 13.42
N SER A 34 21.21 18.31 12.62
CA SER A 34 21.33 17.91 11.19
C SER A 34 22.39 16.85 10.85
N ASN A 35 23.07 16.23 11.83
CA ASN A 35 24.32 15.52 11.53
C ASN A 35 24.27 14.01 11.25
N THR A 36 23.10 13.36 11.24
CA THR A 36 22.95 11.99 10.73
C THR A 36 22.02 11.96 9.53
N SER A 37 22.49 12.53 8.41
CA SER A 37 21.92 12.22 7.11
C SER A 37 22.04 10.71 6.88
N ILE A 38 20.94 10.05 6.52
CA ILE A 38 20.91 8.64 6.11
C ILE A 38 21.98 8.34 5.04
N LEU A 39 22.33 9.33 4.21
CA LEU A 39 23.44 9.27 3.27
C LEU A 39 24.78 8.95 3.95
N LYS A 40 25.11 9.60 5.08
CA LYS A 40 26.35 9.31 5.84
C LYS A 40 26.35 7.89 6.40
N HIS A 41 25.19 7.41 6.86
CA HIS A 41 25.02 6.04 7.32
C HIS A 41 25.26 5.04 6.18
N LEU A 42 24.63 5.27 5.02
CA LEU A 42 24.79 4.44 3.83
C LEU A 42 26.24 4.43 3.33
N ILE A 43 26.90 5.59 3.25
CA ILE A 43 28.32 5.70 2.89
C ILE A 43 29.17 4.89 3.87
N SER A 44 28.97 5.03 5.18
CA SER A 44 29.72 4.28 6.18
C SER A 44 29.54 2.76 6.03
N LYS A 45 28.31 2.32 5.76
CA LYS A 45 27.98 0.90 5.53
C LYS A 45 28.65 0.36 4.27
N ILE A 46 28.60 1.10 3.17
CA ILE A 46 29.22 0.71 1.89
C ILE A 46 30.75 0.66 2.04
N THR A 47 31.36 1.63 2.71
CA THR A 47 32.81 1.61 2.98
C THR A 47 33.23 0.38 3.78
N ALA A 48 32.41 -0.07 4.73
CA ALA A 48 32.71 -1.22 5.57
C ALA A 48 32.46 -2.59 4.90
N THR A 49 31.44 -2.69 4.04
CA THR A 49 30.94 -3.98 3.52
C THR A 49 31.06 -4.15 2.01
N GLY A 50 31.48 -3.09 1.31
CA GLY A 50 31.39 -2.98 -0.14
C GLY A 50 29.99 -2.57 -0.62
N PRO A 51 29.73 -2.64 -1.94
CA PRO A 51 28.46 -2.26 -2.53
C PRO A 51 27.28 -3.04 -1.91
N ILE A 52 26.19 -2.33 -1.60
CA ILE A 52 24.98 -2.92 -1.03
C ILE A 52 23.91 -3.15 -2.11
N SER A 53 22.97 -4.07 -1.91
CA SER A 53 21.90 -4.30 -2.89
C SER A 53 20.93 -3.11 -2.95
N VAL A 54 20.18 -2.98 -4.06
CA VAL A 54 19.07 -2.02 -4.14
C VAL A 54 18.03 -2.26 -3.04
N ALA A 55 17.78 -3.52 -2.70
CA ALA A 55 16.86 -3.88 -1.62
C ALA A 55 17.36 -3.36 -0.26
N GLU A 56 18.65 -3.52 0.02
CA GLU A 56 19.26 -3.00 1.25
C GLU A 56 19.18 -1.48 1.31
N TYR A 57 19.51 -0.81 0.21
CA TYR A 57 19.38 0.65 0.10
C TYR A 57 17.94 1.11 0.35
N MET A 58 16.94 0.46 -0.27
CA MET A 58 15.52 0.79 -0.06
C MET A 58 15.12 0.59 1.40
N ARG A 59 15.53 -0.51 2.04
CA ARG A 59 15.20 -0.79 3.44
C ARG A 59 15.73 0.31 4.36
N GLU A 60 17.00 0.69 4.20
CA GLU A 60 17.62 1.75 5.00
C GLU A 60 17.00 3.11 4.70
N ALA A 61 16.79 3.45 3.43
CA ALA A 61 16.21 4.73 3.03
C ALA A 61 14.76 4.89 3.53
N LEU A 62 13.95 3.82 3.53
CA LEU A 62 12.53 3.87 3.86
C LEU A 62 12.24 3.63 5.34
N THR A 63 12.89 2.64 5.95
CA THR A 63 12.49 2.07 7.25
C THR A 63 13.57 2.09 8.32
N ASN A 64 14.72 2.74 8.09
CA ASN A 64 15.74 2.88 9.14
C ASN A 64 15.15 3.54 10.40
N PRO A 65 15.30 2.93 11.60
CA PRO A 65 14.67 3.41 12.84
C PRO A 65 15.05 4.82 13.27
N VAL A 66 16.17 5.36 12.78
CA VAL A 66 16.70 6.68 13.18
C VAL A 66 16.38 7.73 12.13
N SER A 67 16.50 7.39 10.84
CA SER A 67 16.46 8.37 9.74
C SER A 67 15.73 7.93 8.48
N GLY A 68 15.07 6.78 8.51
CA GLY A 68 14.26 6.29 7.39
C GLY A 68 13.12 7.25 7.07
N TYR A 69 12.74 7.28 5.80
CA TYR A 69 11.67 8.11 5.25
C TYR A 69 10.43 8.00 6.15
N TYR A 70 9.83 6.82 6.29
CA TYR A 70 8.57 6.64 7.05
C TYR A 70 8.67 6.90 8.56
N VAL A 71 9.87 7.09 9.11
CA VAL A 71 10.08 7.42 10.52
C VAL A 71 10.07 8.93 10.76
N LYS A 72 10.65 9.74 9.87
CA LYS A 72 10.90 11.17 10.13
C LYS A 72 9.78 12.13 9.68
N ASN A 73 9.19 12.00 8.49
CA ASN A 73 8.35 13.09 7.94
C ASN A 73 6.84 12.85 8.14
N ASP A 74 6.02 13.91 8.11
CA ASP A 74 4.54 13.84 8.02
C ASP A 74 4.15 13.72 6.54
N MET A 75 4.12 12.49 6.03
CA MET A 75 4.26 12.23 4.58
C MET A 75 2.96 12.07 3.79
N LEU A 76 1.86 11.74 4.46
CA LEU A 76 0.62 11.32 3.82
C LEU A 76 -0.49 12.36 4.00
N GLY A 77 -1.28 12.60 2.96
CA GLY A 77 -2.44 13.50 2.97
C GLY A 77 -2.19 14.82 2.22
N ALA A 78 -3.16 15.72 2.20
CA ALA A 78 -3.12 16.96 1.39
C ALA A 78 -1.95 17.92 1.71
N GLY A 79 -1.31 17.78 2.89
CA GLY A 79 -0.12 18.53 3.30
C GLY A 79 1.18 17.71 3.33
N GLY A 80 1.16 16.45 2.89
CA GLY A 80 2.33 15.58 2.79
C GLY A 80 2.86 15.44 1.36
N ASP A 81 3.88 14.61 1.17
CA ASP A 81 4.52 14.37 -0.13
C ASP A 81 3.62 13.54 -1.09
N PHE A 82 2.63 12.80 -0.56
CA PHE A 82 1.77 11.90 -1.34
C PHE A 82 0.29 11.92 -0.97
N ILE A 83 -0.55 11.79 -2.01
CA ILE A 83 -1.99 11.56 -1.91
C ILE A 83 -2.31 10.21 -2.58
N THR A 84 -2.77 9.23 -1.80
CA THR A 84 -3.12 7.87 -2.22
C THR A 84 -4.63 7.75 -2.55
N SER A 85 -5.06 6.67 -3.21
CA SER A 85 -6.49 6.51 -3.60
C SER A 85 -7.50 6.73 -2.46
N PRO A 86 -7.27 6.21 -1.23
CA PRO A 86 -8.15 6.47 -0.09
C PRO A 86 -8.20 7.95 0.32
N GLU A 87 -7.09 8.68 0.19
CA GLU A 87 -7.02 10.12 0.51
C GLU A 87 -7.67 10.98 -0.59
N ILE A 88 -7.78 10.46 -1.81
CA ILE A 88 -8.42 11.16 -2.95
C ILE A 88 -9.93 11.13 -2.82
N SER A 89 -10.51 9.97 -2.51
CA SER A 89 -11.96 9.84 -2.45
C SER A 89 -12.43 8.72 -1.54
N GLN A 90 -13.39 9.06 -0.68
CA GLN A 90 -14.13 8.08 0.14
C GLN A 90 -14.79 6.97 -0.70
N ILE A 91 -15.11 7.23 -1.97
CA ILE A 91 -15.75 6.24 -2.84
C ILE A 91 -14.85 5.02 -3.00
N PHE A 92 -13.53 5.20 -3.02
CA PHE A 92 -12.59 4.10 -3.14
C PHE A 92 -12.71 3.12 -1.96
N GLY A 93 -12.64 3.64 -0.73
CA GLY A 93 -12.77 2.83 0.48
C GLY A 93 -14.16 2.23 0.65
N GLU A 94 -15.21 2.96 0.28
CA GLU A 94 -16.58 2.46 0.31
C GLU A 94 -16.78 1.23 -0.58
N LEU A 95 -16.25 1.28 -1.82
CA LEU A 95 -16.35 0.16 -2.75
C LEU A 95 -15.55 -1.05 -2.27
N LEU A 96 -14.36 -0.84 -1.71
CA LEU A 96 -13.61 -1.94 -1.09
C LEU A 96 -14.30 -2.51 0.15
N GLY A 97 -15.01 -1.69 0.92
CA GLY A 97 -15.85 -2.17 2.02
C GLY A 97 -16.96 -3.09 1.54
N VAL A 98 -17.66 -2.70 0.46
CA VAL A 98 -18.67 -3.55 -0.19
C VAL A 98 -18.05 -4.84 -0.74
N TRP A 99 -16.87 -4.75 -1.36
CA TRP A 99 -16.14 -5.92 -1.86
C TRP A 99 -15.79 -6.90 -0.73
N CYS A 100 -15.31 -6.41 0.41
CA CYS A 100 -15.01 -7.21 1.59
C CYS A 100 -16.24 -7.99 2.10
N VAL A 101 -17.39 -7.32 2.21
CA VAL A 101 -18.65 -7.97 2.61
C VAL A 101 -19.10 -8.99 1.56
N SER A 102 -18.98 -8.66 0.27
CA SER A 102 -19.34 -9.56 -0.83
C SER A 102 -18.53 -10.86 -0.79
N GLU A 103 -17.21 -10.77 -0.58
CA GLU A 103 -16.36 -11.95 -0.50
C GLU A 103 -16.56 -12.75 0.79
N TRP A 104 -16.81 -12.09 1.93
CA TRP A 104 -17.22 -12.78 3.15
C TRP A 104 -18.52 -13.59 2.95
N MET A 105 -19.53 -13.00 2.29
CA MET A 105 -20.77 -13.71 1.98
C MET A 105 -20.52 -14.90 1.06
N ALA A 106 -19.74 -14.69 0.00
CA ALA A 106 -19.49 -15.72 -1.00
C ALA A 106 -18.57 -16.85 -0.49
N ALA A 107 -17.71 -16.55 0.49
CA ALA A 107 -16.95 -17.54 1.25
C ALA A 107 -17.80 -18.35 2.24
N GLY A 108 -19.09 -18.03 2.40
CA GLY A 108 -20.03 -18.80 3.20
C GLY A 108 -20.42 -18.18 4.53
N LYS A 109 -20.18 -16.87 4.72
CA LYS A 109 -20.56 -16.13 5.94
C LYS A 109 -19.96 -16.75 7.21
N SER A 110 -18.64 -16.86 7.23
CA SER A 110 -17.90 -17.31 8.42
C SER A 110 -18.35 -16.50 9.64
N SER A 111 -18.53 -17.18 10.79
CA SER A 111 -18.90 -16.53 12.05
C SER A 111 -17.82 -15.60 12.60
N VAL A 112 -16.58 -15.77 12.12
CA VAL A 112 -15.44 -14.88 12.37
C VAL A 112 -15.05 -14.20 11.06
N PHE A 113 -14.79 -12.90 11.09
CA PHE A 113 -14.36 -12.12 9.93
C PHE A 113 -13.28 -11.09 10.31
N GLN A 114 -12.05 -11.35 9.90
CA GLN A 114 -10.94 -10.42 10.08
C GLN A 114 -10.77 -9.51 8.85
N LEU A 115 -10.77 -8.20 9.06
CA LEU A 115 -10.26 -7.23 8.09
C LEU A 115 -8.77 -7.02 8.37
N VAL A 116 -7.90 -7.42 7.45
CA VAL A 116 -6.45 -7.26 7.59
C VAL A 116 -5.95 -6.24 6.57
N GLU A 117 -5.25 -5.20 7.02
CA GLU A 117 -4.64 -4.20 6.13
C GLU A 117 -3.12 -4.16 6.32
N LEU A 118 -2.37 -4.29 5.23
CA LEU A 118 -0.92 -4.23 5.20
C LEU A 118 -0.47 -2.82 4.82
N GLY A 119 0.27 -2.16 5.71
CA GLY A 119 0.69 -0.77 5.53
C GLY A 119 -0.48 0.21 5.40
N PRO A 120 -1.29 0.43 6.46
CA PRO A 120 -2.54 1.19 6.37
C PRO A 120 -2.39 2.71 6.13
N GLY A 121 -1.16 3.21 6.05
CA GLY A 121 -0.87 4.64 5.92
C GLY A 121 -1.46 5.43 7.09
N ARG A 122 -2.44 6.30 6.82
CA ARG A 122 -3.14 7.09 7.85
C ARG A 122 -4.34 6.38 8.48
N GLY A 123 -4.72 5.20 7.97
CA GLY A 123 -5.94 4.48 8.36
C GLY A 123 -7.20 4.93 7.62
N SER A 124 -7.10 5.80 6.61
CA SER A 124 -8.25 6.34 5.88
C SER A 124 -9.05 5.26 5.15
N LEU A 125 -8.36 4.27 4.54
CA LEU A 125 -9.01 3.14 3.88
C LEU A 125 -9.84 2.31 4.87
N ALA A 126 -9.23 1.87 5.97
CA ALA A 126 -9.93 1.17 7.04
C ALA A 126 -11.12 2.00 7.57
N SER A 127 -10.95 3.30 7.77
CA SER A 127 -12.02 4.19 8.27
C SER A 127 -13.26 4.16 7.36
N ASP A 128 -13.07 4.27 6.05
CA ASP A 128 -14.17 4.18 5.08
C ASP A 128 -14.83 2.80 5.05
N ILE A 129 -14.04 1.73 5.13
CA ILE A 129 -14.55 0.35 5.17
C ILE A 129 -15.40 0.13 6.43
N LEU A 130 -14.93 0.59 7.59
CA LEU A 130 -15.66 0.44 8.86
C LEU A 130 -16.98 1.21 8.87
N ARG A 131 -17.03 2.37 8.19
CA ARG A 131 -18.27 3.10 7.96
C ARG A 131 -19.26 2.29 7.10
N VAL A 132 -18.78 1.61 6.06
CA VAL A 132 -19.61 0.68 5.27
C VAL A 132 -20.10 -0.50 6.11
N PHE A 133 -19.23 -1.12 6.92
CA PHE A 133 -19.64 -2.22 7.80
C PHE A 133 -20.73 -1.77 8.78
N SER A 134 -20.63 -0.54 9.29
CA SER A 134 -21.66 0.04 10.17
C SER A 134 -23.02 0.23 9.48
N GLN A 135 -23.02 0.57 8.19
CA GLN A 135 -24.24 0.69 7.38
C GLN A 135 -24.82 -0.69 6.99
N LEU A 136 -23.98 -1.72 6.92
CA LEU A 136 -24.34 -3.08 6.55
C LEU A 136 -24.49 -4.02 7.76
N LYS A 137 -24.68 -3.49 8.98
CA LYS A 137 -24.87 -4.29 10.20
C LYS A 137 -25.96 -5.35 10.07
N ALA A 138 -27.06 -5.05 9.38
CA ALA A 138 -28.13 -6.03 9.12
C ALA A 138 -27.68 -7.22 8.27
N VAL A 139 -26.71 -7.03 7.36
CA VAL A 139 -26.14 -8.10 6.53
C VAL A 139 -25.07 -8.88 7.30
N LEU A 140 -24.27 -8.18 8.09
CA LEU A 140 -23.19 -8.75 8.90
C LEU A 140 -23.70 -9.52 10.13
N GLY A 141 -24.89 -9.17 10.64
CA GLY A 141 -25.54 -9.88 11.75
C GLY A 141 -24.66 -9.92 13.01
N GLU A 142 -24.60 -11.09 13.65
CA GLU A 142 -23.79 -11.35 14.85
C GLU A 142 -22.37 -11.85 14.53
N THR A 143 -21.86 -11.59 13.33
CA THR A 143 -20.50 -11.98 12.96
C THR A 143 -19.49 -11.31 13.87
N ASP A 144 -18.55 -12.09 14.39
CA ASP A 144 -17.41 -11.61 15.15
C ASP A 144 -16.39 -10.98 14.20
N ILE A 145 -16.36 -9.65 14.16
CA ILE A 145 -15.53 -8.86 13.24
C ILE A 145 -14.40 -8.18 14.01
N SER A 146 -13.18 -8.32 13.51
CA SER A 146 -12.00 -7.67 14.07
C SER A 146 -11.12 -7.03 12.99
N VAL A 147 -10.44 -5.94 13.35
CA VAL A 147 -9.53 -5.20 12.47
C VAL A 147 -8.09 -5.49 12.86
N HIS A 148 -7.26 -5.82 11.88
CA HIS A 148 -5.86 -6.20 12.07
C HIS A 148 -4.97 -5.38 11.13
N LEU A 149 -4.11 -4.55 11.70
CA LEU A 149 -3.26 -3.63 10.95
C LEU A 149 -1.80 -4.07 11.06
N VAL A 150 -1.14 -4.32 9.94
CA VAL A 150 0.30 -4.65 9.91
C VAL A 150 1.08 -3.39 9.58
N GLU A 151 1.71 -2.80 10.60
CA GLU A 151 2.38 -1.50 10.54
C GLU A 151 3.66 -1.52 11.39
N VAL A 152 4.78 -1.15 10.77
CA VAL A 152 6.10 -1.13 11.41
C VAL A 152 6.45 0.24 11.97
N SER A 153 5.88 1.32 11.43
CA SER A 153 6.18 2.68 11.86
C SER A 153 5.38 3.07 13.11
N PRO A 154 6.05 3.39 14.24
CA PRO A 154 5.37 3.83 15.46
C PRO A 154 4.52 5.08 15.24
N LYS A 155 5.01 6.03 14.43
CA LYS A 155 4.34 7.30 14.13
C LYS A 155 3.02 7.08 13.39
N LEU A 156 3.05 6.32 12.29
CA LEU A 156 1.85 5.97 11.52
C LEU A 156 0.85 5.18 12.37
N SER A 157 1.32 4.23 13.20
CA SER A 157 0.42 3.49 14.10
C SER A 157 -0.36 4.40 15.07
N GLN A 158 0.26 5.50 15.54
CA GLN A 158 -0.40 6.49 16.39
C GLN A 158 -1.42 7.33 15.62
N LEU A 159 -1.12 7.71 14.37
CA LEU A 159 -2.06 8.42 13.50
C LEU A 159 -3.27 7.53 13.17
N GLN A 160 -3.03 6.26 12.85
CA GLN A 160 -4.06 5.26 12.61
C GLN A 160 -4.95 5.06 13.85
N ALA A 161 -4.36 4.93 15.04
CA ALA A 161 -5.12 4.80 16.28
C ALA A 161 -6.05 6.00 16.49
N LYS A 162 -5.53 7.23 16.42
CA LYS A 162 -6.35 8.45 16.50
C LYS A 162 -7.47 8.48 15.46
N CYS A 163 -7.17 8.10 14.22
CA CYS A 163 -8.15 8.07 13.13
C CYS A 163 -9.26 7.05 13.37
N LEU A 164 -8.91 5.85 13.85
CA LEU A 164 -9.80 4.69 13.87
C LEU A 164 -10.49 4.48 15.21
N THR A 165 -9.93 4.94 16.32
CA THR A 165 -10.47 4.77 17.68
C THR A 165 -10.96 6.08 18.30
N GLY A 166 -10.70 7.23 17.66
CA GLY A 166 -11.00 8.55 18.21
C GLY A 166 -10.19 8.81 19.50
N ASP A 167 -10.82 9.39 20.51
CA ASP A 167 -10.19 9.69 21.82
C ASP A 167 -10.19 8.50 22.80
N GLN A 168 -10.57 7.29 22.34
CA GLN A 168 -10.55 6.10 23.18
C GLN A 168 -9.13 5.67 23.53
N THR A 169 -8.95 5.07 24.70
CA THR A 169 -7.66 4.57 25.15
C THR A 169 -7.24 3.33 24.37
N TRP A 170 -6.01 3.35 23.85
CA TRP A 170 -5.33 2.18 23.30
C TRP A 170 -4.19 1.75 24.23
N THR A 171 -3.92 0.46 24.27
CA THR A 171 -2.77 -0.10 24.99
C THR A 171 -1.60 -0.28 24.03
N CYS A 172 -0.38 -0.11 24.52
CA CYS A 172 0.85 -0.34 23.77
C CYS A 172 1.75 -1.27 24.57
N ASN A 173 2.27 -2.34 23.95
CA ASN A 173 3.21 -3.27 24.57
C ASN A 173 4.12 -3.88 23.48
N ASP A 174 5.29 -3.27 23.28
CA ASP A 174 6.22 -3.66 22.22
C ASP A 174 6.81 -5.08 22.39
N ASP A 175 6.65 -5.70 23.57
CA ASP A 175 7.12 -7.06 23.86
C ASP A 175 6.13 -8.17 23.45
N GLN A 176 4.97 -7.80 22.89
CA GLN A 176 3.92 -8.74 22.49
C GLN A 176 3.73 -8.76 20.96
N PRO A 177 3.25 -9.88 20.38
CA PRO A 177 2.93 -9.96 18.95
C PRO A 177 1.92 -8.88 18.52
N VAL A 178 0.97 -8.56 19.40
CA VAL A 178 0.11 -7.39 19.29
C VAL A 178 0.76 -6.26 20.08
N TYR A 179 1.42 -5.34 19.39
CA TYR A 179 2.07 -4.23 20.07
C TYR A 179 1.12 -3.08 20.41
N ARG A 180 -0.06 -3.01 19.76
CA ARG A 180 -1.10 -2.04 20.08
C ARG A 180 -2.49 -2.63 19.88
N SER A 181 -3.44 -2.24 20.73
CA SER A 181 -4.85 -2.66 20.61
C SER A 181 -5.82 -1.60 21.14
N GLY A 182 -7.05 -1.64 20.64
CA GLY A 182 -8.14 -0.76 21.08
C GLY A 182 -9.49 -1.17 20.51
N THR A 183 -10.43 -0.24 20.53
CA THR A 183 -11.76 -0.38 19.95
C THR A 183 -11.98 0.73 18.92
N THR A 184 -12.51 0.40 17.75
CA THR A 184 -12.78 1.39 16.70
C THR A 184 -13.93 2.31 17.10
N CYS A 185 -14.06 3.44 16.41
CA CYS A 185 -15.21 4.35 16.52
C CYS A 185 -16.56 3.67 16.20
N THR A 186 -16.53 2.51 15.54
CA THR A 186 -17.71 1.69 15.21
C THR A 186 -17.98 0.56 16.21
N GLY A 187 -17.13 0.42 17.25
CA GLY A 187 -17.25 -0.56 18.32
C GLY A 187 -16.58 -1.91 18.05
N LEU A 188 -15.75 -2.02 17.01
CA LEU A 188 -15.07 -3.26 16.65
C LEU A 188 -13.68 -3.34 17.32
N PRO A 189 -13.21 -4.52 17.75
CA PRO A 189 -11.85 -4.67 18.24
C PRO A 189 -10.84 -4.42 17.11
N ILE A 190 -9.75 -3.71 17.44
CA ILE A 190 -8.65 -3.39 16.50
C ILE A 190 -7.28 -3.68 17.13
N TYR A 191 -6.39 -4.25 16.32
CA TYR A 191 -5.07 -4.74 16.74
C TYR A 191 -4.00 -4.34 15.71
N TRP A 192 -2.79 -4.01 16.19
CA TRP A 192 -1.64 -3.69 15.37
C TRP A 192 -0.51 -4.69 15.59
N TYR A 193 0.17 -5.04 14.50
CA TYR A 193 1.22 -6.05 14.42
C TYR A 193 2.41 -5.50 13.64
N HIS A 194 3.63 -5.90 14.02
CA HIS A 194 4.82 -5.60 13.21
C HIS A 194 4.95 -6.52 12.02
N ARG A 195 4.43 -7.74 12.12
CA ARG A 195 4.60 -8.80 11.12
C ARG A 195 3.27 -9.43 10.78
N ILE A 196 3.13 -9.83 9.54
CA ILE A 196 1.93 -10.53 9.08
C ILE A 196 1.77 -11.91 9.73
N GLU A 197 2.88 -12.55 10.14
CA GLU A 197 2.85 -13.88 10.79
C GLU A 197 2.19 -13.86 12.18
N ASP A 198 2.15 -12.69 12.82
CA ASP A 198 1.59 -12.50 14.15
C ASP A 198 0.06 -12.33 14.11
N VAL A 199 -0.52 -12.11 12.93
CA VAL A 199 -1.97 -12.00 12.75
C VAL A 199 -2.62 -13.38 13.03
N PRO A 200 -3.62 -13.47 13.94
CA PRO A 200 -4.26 -14.72 14.26
C PRO A 200 -4.91 -15.37 13.05
N ARG A 201 -4.83 -16.70 12.94
CA ARG A 201 -5.49 -17.44 11.85
C ARG A 201 -7.01 -17.34 11.98
N GLY A 202 -7.68 -17.03 10.88
CA GLY A 202 -9.13 -16.95 10.79
C GLY A 202 -9.58 -16.81 9.34
N PHE A 203 -10.89 -16.62 9.11
CA PHE A 203 -11.32 -16.10 7.82
C PHE A 203 -10.97 -14.62 7.76
N SER A 204 -10.07 -14.28 6.84
CA SER A 204 -9.51 -12.94 6.75
C SER A 204 -9.60 -12.42 5.32
N VAL A 205 -9.95 -11.14 5.17
CA VAL A 205 -9.80 -10.40 3.92
C VAL A 205 -8.60 -9.48 4.07
N PHE A 206 -7.56 -9.76 3.28
CA PHE A 206 -6.32 -8.98 3.26
C PHE A 206 -6.40 -7.87 2.20
N LEU A 207 -6.10 -6.65 2.61
CA LEU A 207 -5.94 -5.48 1.74
C LEU A 207 -4.48 -5.00 1.79
N ALA A 208 -3.92 -4.73 0.62
CA ALA A 208 -2.53 -4.28 0.45
C ALA A 208 -2.50 -3.19 -0.63
N HIS A 209 -3.02 -2.00 -0.28
CA HIS A 209 -3.09 -0.86 -1.19
C HIS A 209 -1.79 -0.07 -1.13
N GLU A 210 -1.09 0.06 -2.27
CA GLU A 210 0.22 0.74 -2.34
C GLU A 210 1.25 0.23 -1.31
N PHE A 211 1.15 -1.06 -0.96
CA PHE A 211 2.07 -1.72 -0.03
C PHE A 211 3.24 -2.38 -0.77
N PHE A 212 2.93 -3.14 -1.84
CA PHE A 212 3.93 -3.92 -2.57
C PHE A 212 4.93 -3.06 -3.36
N ASP A 213 4.53 -1.86 -3.77
CA ASP A 213 5.43 -0.94 -4.48
C ASP A 213 6.49 -0.34 -3.56
N ALA A 214 6.23 -0.23 -2.25
CA ALA A 214 7.20 0.23 -1.25
C ALA A 214 8.13 -0.87 -0.72
N LEU A 215 7.92 -2.15 -1.10
CA LEU A 215 8.76 -3.24 -0.63
C LEU A 215 10.16 -3.19 -1.26
N PRO A 216 11.23 -3.48 -0.49
CA PRO A 216 12.58 -3.58 -1.02
C PRO A 216 12.71 -4.55 -2.20
N ILE A 217 13.28 -4.09 -3.31
CA ILE A 217 13.47 -4.91 -4.53
C ILE A 217 14.94 -5.19 -4.85
N HIS A 218 15.20 -6.40 -5.34
CA HIS A 218 16.46 -6.71 -6.02
C HIS A 218 16.37 -6.31 -7.49
N LYS A 219 17.45 -5.75 -8.04
CA LYS A 219 17.54 -5.32 -9.43
C LYS A 219 18.64 -6.10 -10.14
N PHE A 220 18.35 -6.60 -11.34
CA PHE A 220 19.30 -7.43 -12.10
C PHE A 220 19.53 -6.90 -13.50
N GLN A 221 20.75 -7.09 -14.01
CA GLN A 221 21.16 -6.74 -15.36
C GLN A 221 21.78 -7.96 -16.05
N ARG A 222 21.35 -8.24 -17.28
CA ARG A 222 21.97 -9.28 -18.11
C ARG A 222 23.29 -8.77 -18.69
N THR A 223 24.37 -9.51 -18.45
CA THR A 223 25.72 -9.25 -18.99
C THR A 223 26.14 -10.41 -19.89
N GLU A 224 27.29 -10.28 -20.56
CA GLU A 224 27.90 -11.39 -21.32
C GLU A 224 28.18 -12.62 -20.44
N LYS A 225 28.50 -12.42 -19.15
CA LYS A 225 28.79 -13.49 -18.18
C LYS A 225 27.53 -13.99 -17.45
N GLY A 226 26.35 -13.73 -18.00
CA GLY A 226 25.06 -14.04 -17.41
C GLY A 226 24.47 -12.87 -16.61
N TRP A 227 23.44 -13.15 -15.82
CA TRP A 227 22.81 -12.11 -15.01
C TRP A 227 23.67 -11.72 -13.81
N ARG A 228 23.64 -10.44 -13.47
CA ARG A 228 24.32 -9.84 -12.32
C ARG A 228 23.37 -8.93 -11.57
N GLU A 229 23.65 -8.73 -10.29
CA GLU A 229 22.86 -7.83 -9.47
C GLU A 229 23.33 -6.39 -9.68
N VAL A 230 22.40 -5.46 -9.76
CA VAL A 230 22.67 -4.03 -9.68
C VAL A 230 22.72 -3.67 -8.20
N MET A 231 23.83 -3.08 -7.79
CA MET A 231 24.17 -2.69 -6.43
C MET A 231 24.26 -1.15 -6.35
N VAL A 232 24.27 -0.63 -5.13
CA VAL A 232 24.51 0.78 -4.80
C VAL A 232 25.89 0.88 -4.17
N ASP A 233 26.71 1.78 -4.70
CA ASP A 233 28.08 2.03 -4.26
C ASP A 233 28.35 3.53 -4.18
N ILE A 234 29.47 3.89 -3.56
CA ILE A 234 29.95 5.27 -3.51
C ILE A 234 30.48 5.66 -4.90
N ASP A 235 30.20 6.90 -5.32
CA ASP A 235 30.79 7.45 -6.53
C ASP A 235 32.28 7.79 -6.28
N PRO A 236 33.24 7.18 -7.00
CA PRO A 236 34.66 7.43 -6.81
C PRO A 236 35.07 8.86 -7.17
N GLU A 237 34.31 9.54 -8.04
CA GLU A 237 34.56 10.94 -8.42
C GLU A 237 33.86 11.93 -7.48
N SER A 238 32.90 11.47 -6.68
CA SER A 238 32.13 12.31 -5.75
C SER A 238 31.73 11.47 -4.52
N PRO A 239 32.62 11.31 -3.52
CA PRO A 239 32.39 10.43 -2.37
C PRO A 239 31.13 10.73 -1.53
N GLU A 240 30.56 11.92 -1.71
CA GLU A 240 29.28 12.33 -1.15
C GLU A 240 28.04 11.87 -1.95
N LYS A 241 28.24 11.16 -3.07
CA LYS A 241 27.17 10.65 -3.94
C LYS A 241 27.18 9.14 -4.03
N LEU A 242 26.01 8.58 -4.31
CA LEU A 242 25.81 7.17 -4.56
C LEU A 242 25.59 6.94 -6.06
N ARG A 243 26.06 5.81 -6.56
CA ARG A 243 25.87 5.37 -7.95
C ARG A 243 25.40 3.92 -8.01
N PHE A 244 24.76 3.56 -9.12
CA PHE A 244 24.50 2.15 -9.42
C PHE A 244 25.75 1.50 -10.01
N VAL A 245 26.11 0.33 -9.49
CA VAL A 245 27.18 -0.52 -10.03
C VAL A 245 26.64 -1.92 -10.32
N VAL A 246 27.28 -2.66 -11.20
CA VAL A 246 26.92 -4.06 -11.48
C VAL A 246 27.87 -4.97 -10.72
N SER A 247 27.33 -5.98 -10.02
CA SER A 247 28.14 -6.95 -9.28
C SER A 247 29.08 -7.70 -10.23
N HIS A 248 30.37 -7.80 -9.86
CA HIS A 248 31.36 -8.50 -10.66
C HIS A 248 31.09 -10.02 -10.71
N SER A 249 30.77 -10.61 -9.56
CA SER A 249 30.35 -12.00 -9.40
C SER A 249 28.82 -12.12 -9.26
N PRO A 250 28.24 -13.31 -9.54
CA PRO A 250 26.88 -13.61 -9.14
C PRO A 250 26.72 -13.47 -7.62
N THR A 251 25.71 -12.75 -7.19
CA THR A 251 25.22 -12.77 -5.80
C THR A 251 24.27 -13.95 -5.59
N LEU A 252 23.97 -14.27 -4.33
CA LEU A 252 22.95 -15.26 -3.98
C LEU A 252 21.60 -14.92 -4.63
N ALA A 253 21.19 -13.66 -4.54
CA ALA A 253 19.98 -13.14 -5.16
C ALA A 253 19.99 -13.34 -6.68
N SER A 254 21.10 -13.02 -7.36
CA SER A 254 21.20 -13.20 -8.81
C SER A 254 21.21 -14.66 -9.26
N SER A 255 21.60 -15.58 -8.37
CA SER A 255 21.63 -17.01 -8.65
C SER A 255 20.28 -17.69 -8.40
N MET A 256 19.52 -17.21 -7.41
CA MET A 256 18.27 -17.83 -6.97
C MET A 256 17.00 -17.18 -7.54
N LEU A 257 16.98 -15.86 -7.73
CA LEU A 257 15.75 -15.12 -8.06
C LEU A 257 15.51 -14.95 -9.58
N ILE A 258 16.52 -15.21 -10.41
CA ILE A 258 16.52 -14.81 -11.84
C ILE A 258 15.89 -15.84 -12.78
N GLN A 259 15.52 -17.03 -12.31
CA GLN A 259 14.89 -18.08 -13.14
C GLN A 259 13.47 -17.71 -13.68
N GLY A 260 13.10 -16.42 -13.76
CA GLY A 260 11.74 -15.94 -14.09
C GLY A 260 11.53 -14.67 -14.92
N PHE A 261 12.53 -13.93 -15.46
CA PHE A 261 12.28 -12.56 -15.99
C PHE A 261 12.78 -12.25 -17.44
N LYS A 262 12.04 -11.40 -18.19
CA LYS A 262 12.40 -10.83 -19.53
C LYS A 262 11.94 -9.36 -19.75
N GLY A 263 12.89 -8.44 -20.01
CA GLY A 263 12.73 -7.10 -20.67
C GLY A 263 12.83 -5.82 -19.78
N HIS A 264 13.72 -4.85 -20.09
CA HIS A 264 14.04 -3.67 -19.22
C HIS A 264 14.37 -2.33 -19.95
N GLN A 265 14.10 -1.18 -19.30
CA GLN A 265 14.73 0.17 -19.47
C GLN A 265 14.54 1.03 -18.18
N LEU A 266 15.35 2.10 -17.96
CA LEU A 266 15.72 2.67 -16.63
C LEU A 266 15.33 4.17 -16.36
N HIS A 267 15.31 4.59 -15.06
CA HIS A 267 15.32 5.98 -14.54
C HIS A 267 16.20 6.09 -13.23
N ASN A 268 16.65 7.27 -12.81
CA ASN A 268 17.61 7.49 -11.69
C ASN A 268 16.93 7.79 -10.33
N VAL A 269 17.40 7.15 -9.24
CA VAL A 269 16.72 7.08 -7.93
C VAL A 269 17.65 7.38 -6.73
N LEU A 270 18.92 7.70 -6.98
CA LEU A 270 19.96 7.80 -5.94
C LEU A 270 20.16 9.22 -5.37
N GLU A 271 19.35 10.18 -5.79
CA GLU A 271 19.43 11.56 -5.30
C GLU A 271 18.73 11.69 -3.94
N ALA A 272 19.48 12.18 -2.92
CA ALA A 272 18.98 12.49 -1.58
C ALA A 272 18.20 11.33 -0.88
N PRO A 273 18.88 10.22 -0.51
CA PRO A 273 18.24 9.10 0.18
C PRO A 273 17.49 9.53 1.44
N GLY A 274 16.36 8.87 1.73
CA GLY A 274 15.49 9.15 2.88
C GLY A 274 14.79 10.51 2.85
N MET A 275 14.94 11.29 1.78
CA MET A 275 14.17 12.52 1.54
C MET A 275 13.04 12.34 0.53
N ALA A 276 12.94 11.17 -0.10
CA ALA A 276 11.91 10.83 -1.07
C ALA A 276 11.48 9.38 -0.92
N ASP A 277 10.24 9.10 -1.29
CA ASP A 277 9.67 7.75 -1.33
C ASP A 277 10.16 6.96 -2.55
N LEU A 278 10.41 5.67 -2.34
CA LEU A 278 10.95 4.75 -3.32
C LEU A 278 9.90 3.71 -3.65
N THR A 279 9.49 3.65 -4.93
CA THR A 279 8.49 2.69 -5.39
C THR A 279 8.98 1.83 -6.53
N ALA A 280 8.47 0.60 -6.62
CA ALA A 280 8.74 -0.34 -7.69
C ALA A 280 7.44 -0.89 -8.29
N ASP A 281 7.38 -1.05 -9.62
CA ASP A 281 6.22 -1.69 -10.25
C ASP A 281 6.09 -3.16 -9.78
N VAL A 282 4.88 -3.59 -9.40
CA VAL A 282 4.58 -4.93 -8.88
C VAL A 282 4.51 -5.97 -10.01
N ASP A 283 5.18 -7.12 -9.85
CA ASP A 283 5.08 -8.25 -10.79
C ASP A 283 4.02 -9.26 -10.34
N PHE A 284 2.79 -9.05 -10.79
CA PHE A 284 1.68 -9.98 -10.55
C PHE A 284 1.85 -11.35 -11.22
N SER A 285 2.66 -11.46 -12.27
CA SER A 285 2.93 -12.74 -12.94
C SER A 285 3.79 -13.65 -12.07
N TYR A 286 4.75 -13.06 -11.35
CA TYR A 286 5.54 -13.78 -10.35
C TYR A 286 4.68 -14.23 -9.17
N LEU A 287 3.82 -13.35 -8.62
CA LEU A 287 2.89 -13.72 -7.53
C LEU A 287 1.99 -14.90 -7.92
N ARG A 288 1.46 -14.90 -9.14
CA ARG A 288 0.69 -16.04 -9.68
C ARG A 288 1.53 -17.31 -9.78
N LYS A 289 2.80 -17.20 -10.19
CA LYS A 289 3.70 -18.36 -10.32
C LYS A 289 4.04 -18.99 -8.97
N ILE A 290 4.37 -18.19 -7.95
CA ILE A 290 4.79 -18.72 -6.64
C ILE A 290 3.65 -19.37 -5.85
N THR A 291 2.43 -18.87 -6.04
CA THR A 291 1.25 -19.39 -5.35
C THR A 291 0.78 -20.72 -5.95
N GLY A 292 1.15 -20.99 -7.21
CA GLY A 292 0.89 -22.26 -7.89
C GLY A 292 -0.59 -22.61 -7.92
N ASN A 293 -0.91 -23.89 -7.72
CA ASN A 293 -2.29 -24.40 -7.75
C ASN A 293 -2.98 -24.43 -6.37
N GLN A 294 -2.37 -23.82 -5.35
CA GLN A 294 -2.91 -23.82 -3.98
C GLN A 294 -4.04 -22.81 -3.80
N VAL A 295 -4.03 -21.76 -4.62
CA VAL A 295 -4.99 -20.65 -4.58
C VAL A 295 -5.50 -20.35 -5.99
N THR A 296 -6.53 -19.51 -6.06
CA THR A 296 -7.03 -18.97 -7.31
C THR A 296 -6.63 -17.50 -7.41
N CYS A 297 -5.96 -17.12 -8.50
CA CYS A 297 -5.56 -15.74 -8.75
C CYS A 297 -6.41 -15.10 -9.85
N LEU A 298 -7.00 -13.94 -9.57
CA LEU A 298 -7.75 -13.12 -10.54
C LEU A 298 -7.01 -11.83 -10.87
N GLY A 299 -7.11 -11.40 -12.13
CA GLY A 299 -6.40 -10.23 -12.65
C GLY A 299 -4.95 -10.52 -13.11
N PRO A 300 -4.08 -9.50 -13.17
CA PRO A 300 -4.39 -8.14 -12.81
C PRO A 300 -5.39 -7.51 -13.80
N ILE A 301 -6.24 -6.61 -13.31
CA ILE A 301 -7.08 -5.73 -14.13
C ILE A 301 -6.80 -4.29 -13.75
N THR A 302 -7.12 -3.34 -14.64
CA THR A 302 -6.90 -1.92 -14.33
C THR A 302 -7.79 -1.46 -13.17
N GLN A 303 -7.33 -0.49 -12.38
CA GLN A 303 -8.12 0.15 -11.32
C GLN A 303 -9.44 0.68 -11.88
N ARG A 304 -9.41 1.32 -13.05
CA ARG A 304 -10.62 1.78 -13.72
C ARG A 304 -11.61 0.64 -13.91
N SER A 305 -11.18 -0.48 -14.51
CA SER A 305 -12.05 -1.64 -14.76
C SER A 305 -12.65 -2.19 -13.47
N PHE A 306 -11.82 -2.37 -12.44
CA PHE A 306 -12.28 -2.86 -11.14
C PHE A 306 -13.33 -1.93 -10.51
N LEU A 307 -13.04 -0.63 -10.43
CA LEU A 307 -13.95 0.35 -9.81
C LEU A 307 -15.26 0.49 -10.59
N LYS A 308 -15.21 0.45 -11.93
CA LYS A 308 -16.41 0.41 -12.79
C LYS A 308 -17.26 -0.82 -12.49
N ASN A 309 -16.63 -2.00 -12.43
CA ASN A 309 -17.29 -3.26 -12.07
C ASN A 309 -17.77 -3.32 -10.62
N MET A 310 -17.30 -2.43 -9.75
CA MET A 310 -17.83 -2.26 -8.39
C MET A 310 -18.95 -1.22 -8.31
N GLY A 311 -19.30 -0.55 -9.41
CA GLY A 311 -20.39 0.43 -9.45
C GLY A 311 -19.99 1.83 -8.99
N ILE A 312 -18.74 2.24 -9.21
CA ILE A 312 -18.26 3.60 -8.85
C ILE A 312 -19.13 4.73 -9.42
N ASP A 313 -19.68 4.54 -10.62
CA ASP A 313 -20.53 5.53 -11.30
C ASP A 313 -21.81 5.78 -10.52
N SER A 314 -22.50 4.70 -10.16
CA SER A 314 -23.72 4.74 -9.36
C SER A 314 -23.45 5.40 -8.02
N ARG A 315 -22.32 5.09 -7.38
CA ARG A 315 -21.98 5.68 -6.10
C ARG A 315 -21.71 7.18 -6.19
N LEU A 316 -20.96 7.62 -7.22
CA LEU A 316 -20.76 9.04 -7.48
C LEU A 316 -22.11 9.76 -7.66
N GLN A 317 -23.03 9.18 -8.44
CA GLN A 317 -24.35 9.79 -8.66
C GLN A 317 -25.15 9.94 -7.37
N VAL A 318 -25.10 8.95 -6.47
CA VAL A 318 -25.74 9.06 -5.15
C VAL A 318 -25.14 10.22 -4.34
N LEU A 319 -23.81 10.32 -4.27
CA LEU A 319 -23.14 11.41 -3.55
C LEU A 319 -23.46 12.78 -4.14
N LEU A 320 -23.47 12.89 -5.47
CA LEU A 320 -23.83 14.13 -6.15
C LEU A 320 -25.31 14.48 -5.93
N ARG A 321 -26.24 13.54 -5.79
CA ARG A 321 -27.64 13.88 -5.48
C ARG A 321 -27.80 14.47 -4.09
N SER A 322 -27.01 14.01 -3.13
CA SER A 322 -27.06 14.46 -1.73
C SER A 322 -26.19 15.69 -1.44
N CYS A 323 -25.27 16.07 -2.32
CA CYS A 323 -24.35 17.19 -2.12
C CYS A 323 -24.86 18.47 -2.77
N HIS A 324 -25.23 19.46 -1.95
CA HIS A 324 -25.70 20.77 -2.42
C HIS A 324 -24.59 21.82 -2.55
N ASP A 325 -23.46 21.65 -1.85
CA ASP A 325 -22.34 22.58 -1.92
C ASP A 325 -21.56 22.45 -3.26
N PRO A 326 -21.44 23.52 -4.07
CA PRO A 326 -20.77 23.46 -5.37
C PRO A 326 -19.29 23.07 -5.29
N SER A 327 -18.57 23.50 -4.25
CA SER A 327 -17.14 23.21 -4.08
C SER A 327 -16.92 21.71 -3.86
N THR A 328 -17.65 21.13 -2.91
CA THR A 328 -17.62 19.70 -2.59
C THR A 328 -18.04 18.85 -3.80
N ARG A 329 -19.05 19.30 -4.57
CA ARG A 329 -19.42 18.63 -5.83
C ARG A 329 -18.28 18.59 -6.83
N ALA A 330 -17.58 19.71 -7.03
CA ALA A 330 -16.44 19.78 -7.94
C ALA A 330 -15.30 18.87 -7.46
N GLN A 331 -15.03 18.84 -6.15
CA GLN A 331 -14.06 17.93 -5.55
C GLN A 331 -14.41 16.45 -5.79
N LEU A 332 -15.67 16.06 -5.61
CA LEU A 332 -16.14 14.69 -5.89
C LEU A 332 -15.89 14.29 -7.35
N ILE A 333 -16.21 15.18 -8.30
CA ILE A 333 -16.01 14.94 -9.74
C ILE A 333 -14.51 14.81 -10.06
N ASN A 334 -13.69 15.73 -9.55
CA ASN A 334 -12.25 15.72 -9.79
C ASN A 334 -11.57 14.48 -9.20
N SER A 335 -11.99 14.07 -8.00
CA SER A 335 -11.45 12.91 -7.31
C SER A 335 -11.83 11.61 -8.01
N TYR A 336 -13.08 11.51 -8.47
CA TYR A 336 -13.54 10.41 -9.32
C TYR A 336 -12.73 10.34 -10.62
N ASP A 337 -12.56 11.45 -11.34
CA ASP A 337 -11.74 11.48 -12.55
C ASP A 337 -10.31 11.03 -12.27
N MET A 338 -9.71 11.46 -11.16
CA MET A 338 -8.38 11.00 -10.74
C MET A 338 -8.29 9.48 -10.62
N LEU A 339 -9.29 8.84 -10.02
CA LEU A 339 -9.33 7.40 -9.81
C LEU A 339 -9.56 6.59 -11.09
N ILE A 340 -10.39 7.09 -12.02
CA ILE A 340 -10.83 6.30 -13.18
C ILE A 340 -10.19 6.69 -14.52
N ASN A 341 -9.59 7.88 -14.63
CA ASN A 341 -9.06 8.38 -15.90
C ASN A 341 -7.84 7.54 -16.34
N PRO A 342 -7.84 6.99 -17.58
CA PRO A 342 -6.73 6.21 -18.14
C PRO A 342 -5.36 6.88 -18.02
N GLU A 343 -5.30 8.20 -18.21
CA GLU A 343 -4.07 8.99 -18.20
C GLU A 343 -3.60 9.32 -16.77
N LYS A 344 -4.48 9.13 -15.77
CA LYS A 344 -4.20 9.33 -14.34
C LYS A 344 -4.02 7.98 -13.64
N MET A 345 -4.76 7.67 -12.57
CA MET A 345 -4.59 6.40 -11.87
C MET A 345 -5.23 5.21 -12.60
N GLY A 346 -6.19 5.47 -13.49
CA GLY A 346 -7.10 4.45 -14.02
C GLY A 346 -6.40 3.24 -14.65
N HIS A 347 -5.37 3.45 -15.49
CA HIS A 347 -4.57 2.38 -16.09
C HIS A 347 -3.24 2.13 -15.39
N ARG A 348 -2.74 3.10 -14.63
CA ARG A 348 -1.47 2.99 -13.90
C ARG A 348 -1.58 2.03 -12.71
N PHE A 349 -2.70 2.04 -12.02
CA PHE A 349 -2.98 1.17 -10.88
C PHE A 349 -3.74 -0.07 -11.34
N GLN A 350 -3.47 -1.20 -10.67
CA GLN A 350 -4.04 -2.49 -11.02
C GLN A 350 -4.53 -3.22 -9.77
N PHE A 351 -5.61 -3.98 -9.93
CA PHE A 351 -6.16 -4.87 -8.92
C PHE A 351 -5.83 -6.32 -9.24
N PHE A 352 -5.37 -7.05 -8.23
CA PHE A 352 -5.08 -8.47 -8.28
C PHE A 352 -5.62 -9.12 -7.01
N SER A 353 -6.29 -10.26 -7.16
CA SER A 353 -6.90 -10.96 -6.03
C SER A 353 -6.37 -12.38 -5.94
N VAL A 354 -6.13 -12.83 -4.70
CA VAL A 354 -5.76 -14.20 -4.36
C VAL A 354 -6.85 -14.77 -3.45
N LEU A 355 -7.45 -15.87 -3.87
CA LEU A 355 -8.60 -16.48 -3.22
C LEU A 355 -8.32 -17.94 -2.87
N SER A 356 -8.98 -18.47 -1.85
CA SER A 356 -8.93 -19.89 -1.57
C SER A 356 -9.48 -20.70 -2.76
N ARG A 357 -8.90 -21.87 -3.04
CA ARG A 357 -9.35 -22.71 -4.16
C ARG A 357 -10.84 -23.07 -4.07
N GLY A 358 -11.33 -23.29 -2.85
CA GLY A 358 -12.74 -23.58 -2.58
C GLY A 358 -13.70 -22.45 -2.92
N ARG A 359 -13.23 -21.20 -3.01
CA ARG A 359 -14.08 -20.03 -3.29
C ARG A 359 -14.75 -20.10 -4.67
N LEU A 360 -14.07 -20.63 -5.67
CA LEU A 360 -14.59 -20.82 -7.04
C LEU A 360 -14.88 -22.29 -7.38
N ALA A 361 -14.76 -23.20 -6.40
CA ALA A 361 -15.13 -24.60 -6.61
C ALA A 361 -16.64 -24.77 -6.41
N GLN A 362 -17.25 -25.69 -7.17
CA GLN A 362 -18.63 -26.11 -6.90
C GLN A 362 -18.72 -26.72 -5.49
N ARG A 363 -19.63 -26.20 -4.67
CA ARG A 363 -19.88 -26.73 -3.31
C ARG A 363 -20.48 -28.13 -3.44
N LYS A 364 -19.80 -29.16 -2.92
CA LYS A 364 -20.35 -30.52 -2.85
C LYS A 364 -21.63 -30.51 -2.00
N GLY A 365 -22.77 -30.84 -2.61
CA GLY A 365 -24.07 -30.91 -1.93
C GLY A 365 -25.09 -29.84 -2.33
N MET A 366 -24.71 -28.81 -3.09
CA MET A 366 -25.67 -27.93 -3.79
C MET A 366 -26.03 -28.57 -5.14
N GLN A 367 -27.27 -28.34 -5.62
CA GLN A 367 -27.73 -28.82 -6.93
C GLN A 367 -26.67 -28.56 -8.02
N LYS A 368 -26.51 -29.50 -8.95
CA LYS A 368 -25.48 -29.53 -10.01
C LYS A 368 -25.38 -28.25 -10.87
N ASP A 369 -26.35 -27.33 -10.77
CA ASP A 369 -26.50 -26.16 -11.64
C ASP A 369 -26.16 -24.80 -11.00
N THR A 370 -25.80 -24.72 -9.70
CA THR A 370 -25.41 -23.42 -9.13
C THR A 370 -23.92 -23.14 -9.37
N ALA A 371 -23.61 -22.35 -10.40
CA ALA A 371 -22.28 -21.82 -10.65
C ALA A 371 -21.75 -21.06 -9.42
N PRO A 372 -20.42 -21.06 -9.16
CA PRO A 372 -19.84 -20.27 -8.09
C PRO A 372 -20.16 -18.79 -8.27
N LEU A 373 -20.45 -18.09 -7.16
CA LEU A 373 -20.72 -16.65 -7.19
C LEU A 373 -19.52 -15.92 -7.81
N PRO A 374 -19.75 -15.00 -8.77
CA PRO A 374 -18.67 -14.22 -9.37
C PRO A 374 -17.97 -13.40 -8.30
N VAL A 375 -16.72 -13.03 -8.57
CA VAL A 375 -15.93 -12.17 -7.68
C VAL A 375 -16.18 -10.74 -8.12
N ALA A 376 -16.81 -9.95 -7.23
CA ALA A 376 -17.15 -8.57 -7.50
C ALA A 376 -15.91 -7.78 -7.94
N GLY A 377 -16.09 -6.88 -8.90
CA GLY A 377 -14.99 -6.09 -9.48
C GLY A 377 -14.17 -6.82 -10.56
N PHE A 378 -14.07 -8.15 -10.53
CA PHE A 378 -13.30 -8.93 -11.52
C PHE A 378 -14.14 -9.52 -12.66
N ALA A 379 -15.46 -9.50 -12.53
CA ALA A 379 -16.40 -9.77 -13.62
C ALA A 379 -17.13 -8.47 -14.01
N GLU A 380 -17.46 -8.31 -15.29
CA GLU A 380 -18.26 -7.18 -15.74
C GLU A 380 -19.64 -7.19 -15.08
N LEU A 381 -20.10 -6.03 -14.62
CA LEU A 381 -21.50 -5.85 -14.24
C LEU A 381 -22.32 -5.85 -15.53
N ASN A 382 -22.98 -6.97 -15.84
CA ASN A 382 -24.09 -6.97 -16.80
C ASN A 382 -25.28 -6.24 -16.18
N VAL A 383 -25.20 -4.92 -16.05
CA VAL A 383 -26.37 -4.09 -15.73
C VAL A 383 -27.14 -3.94 -17.04
N GLN A 384 -28.14 -4.79 -17.24
CA GLN A 384 -29.16 -4.56 -18.27
C GLN A 384 -30.04 -3.38 -17.88
#